data_AF-A0A399ZB97-F1
#
_entry.id   AF-A0A399ZB97-F1
#
_cell.length_a   1.000
_cell.length_b   1.000
_cell.length_c   1.000
_cell.angle_alpha   90.00
_cell.angle_beta   90.00
_cell.angle_gamma   90.00
#
_symmetry.space_group_name_H-M   'P 1'
#
loop_
_entity.id
_entity.type
_entity.pdbx_description
1 polymer ?
#
loop_
_entity_poly.entity_id
_entity_poly.type
_entity_poly.pdbx_seq_one_letter_code
_entity_poly.pdbx_strand_id
1 'polypeptide(L)'
;MNPRDIEQLSEFLDGRLKPSASARLESRLASEPELVSALDGMRESRALLRRMPKRRAPRNFTLTPKMVGLKPPLPRAYPILRFATVAAAFLFAVSFIRIGSGALG
;
A
#
# COMPACT_ATOMS: atom_id res chain seq x y z
N MET A 1 -19.60 27.27 -6.85
CA MET A 1 -18.43 26.41 -6.61
C MET A 1 -18.43 25.11 -7.42
N ASN A 2 -17.29 24.71 -7.99
CA ASN A 2 -17.11 23.43 -8.71
C ASN A 2 -16.69 22.31 -7.74
N PRO A 3 -17.15 21.05 -7.88
CA PRO A 3 -16.67 19.93 -7.07
C PRO A 3 -15.14 19.79 -6.97
N ARG A 4 -14.40 20.14 -8.02
CA ARG A 4 -12.94 20.13 -8.00
C ARG A 4 -12.33 21.17 -7.06
N ASP A 5 -13.01 22.31 -6.87
CA ASP A 5 -12.54 23.34 -5.94
C ASP A 5 -12.62 22.85 -4.50
N ILE A 6 -13.70 22.15 -4.15
CA ILE A 6 -13.86 21.50 -2.82
C ILE A 6 -12.72 20.51 -2.58
N GLU A 7 -12.42 19.67 -3.58
CA GLU A 7 -11.33 18.69 -3.49
C GLU A 7 -9.98 19.35 -3.29
N GLN A 8 -9.67 20.41 -4.07
CA GLN A 8 -8.44 21.17 -3.92
C GLN A 8 -8.31 21.86 -2.55
N LEU A 9 -9.39 22.43 -2.02
CA LEU A 9 -9.38 23.03 -0.68
C LEU A 9 -9.16 21.96 0.41
N SER A 10 -9.74 20.78 0.26
CA SER A 10 -9.49 19.64 1.16
C SER A 10 -8.04 19.18 1.10
N GLU A 11 -7.49 18.98 -0.10
CA GLU A 11 -6.08 18.59 -0.28
C GLU A 11 -5.11 19.65 0.24
N PHE A 12 -5.45 20.94 0.07
CA PHE A 12 -4.69 22.06 0.62
C PHE A 12 -4.66 22.02 2.15
N LEU A 13 -5.81 21.82 2.81
CA LEU A 13 -5.90 21.71 4.27
C LEU A 13 -5.13 20.52 4.84
N ASP A 14 -5.04 19.43 4.07
CA ASP A 14 -4.27 18.23 4.43
C ASP A 14 -2.79 18.31 4.03
N GLY A 15 -2.36 19.39 3.36
CA GLY A 15 -0.98 19.57 2.90
C GLY A 15 -0.55 18.60 1.79
N ARG A 16 -1.51 18.10 1.00
CA ARG A 16 -1.30 17.11 -0.07
C ARG A 16 -1.15 17.73 -1.46
N LEU A 17 -1.42 19.03 -1.60
CA LEU A 17 -1.18 19.73 -2.86
C LEU A 17 0.32 19.86 -3.15
N LYS A 18 0.66 19.74 -4.44
CA LYS A 18 2.00 20.09 -4.94
C LYS A 18 2.25 21.59 -4.70
N PRO A 19 3.50 22.03 -4.47
CA PRO A 19 3.80 23.44 -4.20
C PRO A 19 3.27 24.40 -5.27
N SER A 20 3.37 24.04 -6.55
CA SER A 20 2.84 24.84 -7.66
C SER A 20 1.32 24.96 -7.66
N ALA A 21 0.61 23.90 -7.24
CA ALA A 21 -0.85 23.91 -7.13
C ALA A 21 -1.30 24.72 -5.91
N SER A 22 -0.54 24.65 -4.80
CA SER A 22 -0.78 25.48 -3.60
C SER A 22 -0.70 26.96 -3.94
N ALA A 23 0.38 27.41 -4.59
CA ALA A 23 0.56 28.80 -4.98
C ALA A 23 -0.56 29.33 -5.90
N ARG A 24 -1.04 28.48 -6.83
CA ARG A 24 -2.17 28.82 -7.69
C ARG A 24 -3.49 28.90 -6.92
N LEU A 25 -3.71 28.03 -5.94
CA LEU A 25 -4.90 28.09 -5.11
C LEU A 25 -4.88 29.32 -4.19
N GLU A 26 -3.72 29.66 -3.63
CA GLU A 26 -3.53 30.88 -2.83
C GLU A 26 -3.82 32.15 -3.64
N SER A 27 -3.38 32.22 -4.90
CA SER A 27 -3.73 33.36 -5.77
C SER A 27 -5.23 33.45 -6.03
N ARG A 28 -5.92 32.32 -6.18
CA ARG A 28 -7.38 32.27 -6.34
C ARG A 28 -8.11 32.69 -5.07
N LEU A 29 -7.64 32.25 -3.90
CA LEU A 29 -8.19 32.64 -2.60
C LEU A 29 -8.10 34.15 -2.37
N ALA A 30 -7.09 34.83 -2.94
CA ALA A 30 -6.98 36.29 -2.87
C ALA A 30 -8.05 37.02 -3.71
N SER A 31 -8.58 36.40 -4.77
CA SER A 31 -9.55 37.00 -5.69
C SER A 31 -10.99 36.49 -5.51
N GLU A 32 -11.18 35.28 -4.98
CA GLU A 32 -12.47 34.58 -4.93
C GLU A 32 -12.97 34.45 -3.47
N PRO A 33 -13.85 35.35 -2.99
CA PRO A 33 -14.32 35.32 -1.60
C PRO A 33 -15.17 34.08 -1.27
N GLU A 34 -15.81 33.48 -2.27
CA GLU A 34 -16.56 32.22 -2.12
C GLU A 34 -15.62 31.08 -1.66
N LEU A 35 -14.41 30.98 -2.23
CA LEU A 35 -13.42 29.97 -1.84
C LEU A 35 -12.90 30.19 -0.43
N VAL A 36 -12.72 31.45 -0.02
CA VAL A 36 -12.29 31.81 1.35
C VAL A 36 -13.34 31.37 2.35
N SER A 37 -14.61 31.70 2.10
CA SER A 37 -15.73 31.29 2.96
C SER A 37 -15.82 29.76 3.10
N ALA A 38 -15.68 29.02 1.99
CA ALA A 38 -15.66 27.57 2.01
C ALA A 38 -14.47 27.01 2.81
N LEU A 39 -13.27 27.57 2.62
CA LEU A 39 -12.06 27.16 3.33
C LEU A 39 -12.19 27.38 4.84
N ASP A 40 -12.76 28.52 5.24
CA ASP A 40 -12.94 28.87 6.64
C ASP A 40 -13.99 27.98 7.31
N GLY A 41 -15.09 27.66 6.62
CA GLY A 41 -16.07 26.67 7.10
C GLY A 41 -15.46 25.29 7.33
N MET A 42 -14.55 24.85 6.45
CA MET A 42 -13.81 23.59 6.64
C MET A 42 -12.84 23.67 7.84
N ARG A 43 -12.15 24.80 8.02
CA ARG A 43 -11.24 25.03 9.17
C ARG A 43 -12.01 25.00 10.49
N GLU A 44 -13.16 25.65 10.54
CA GLU A 44 -14.02 25.67 11.72
C GLU A 44 -14.53 24.26 12.06
N SER A 45 -15.05 23.55 11.06
CA SER A 45 -15.48 22.15 11.21
C SER A 45 -14.36 21.26 11.76
N ARG A 46 -13.14 21.39 11.22
CA ARG A 46 -11.95 20.68 11.71
C ARG A 46 -11.58 21.06 13.14
N ALA A 47 -11.68 22.34 13.50
CA ALA A 47 -11.41 22.82 14.85
C ALA A 47 -12.43 22.25 15.86
N LEU A 48 -13.71 22.22 15.49
CA LEU A 48 -14.77 21.61 16.31
C LEU A 48 -14.53 20.11 16.52
N LEU A 49 -14.23 19.36 15.45
CA LEU A 49 -13.93 17.92 15.57
C LEU A 49 -12.69 17.65 16.43
N ARG A 50 -11.67 18.50 16.37
CA ARG A 50 -10.46 18.37 17.19
C ARG A 50 -10.69 18.61 18.69
N ARG A 51 -11.76 19.34 19.05
CA ARG A 51 -12.15 19.55 20.47
C ARG A 51 -12.89 18.34 21.06
N MET A 52 -13.36 17.41 20.23
CA MET A 52 -14.07 16.23 20.72
C MET A 52 -13.12 15.28 21.48
N PRO A 53 -13.62 14.56 22.50
CA PRO A 53 -12.82 13.58 23.22
C PRO A 53 -12.36 12.47 22.26
N LYS A 54 -11.06 12.17 22.27
CA LYS A 54 -10.49 11.07 21.48
C LYS A 54 -11.06 9.75 22.00
N ARG A 55 -11.90 9.09 21.20
CA ARG A 55 -12.35 7.72 21.47
C ARG A 55 -11.50 6.71 20.70
N ARG A 56 -11.21 5.57 21.33
CA ARG A 56 -10.57 4.45 20.65
C ARG A 56 -11.55 3.89 19.61
N ALA A 57 -11.10 3.74 18.37
CA ALA A 57 -11.90 3.09 17.33
C ALA A 57 -12.20 1.63 17.74
N PRO A 58 -13.45 1.16 17.61
CA PRO A 58 -13.84 -0.18 18.03
C PRO A 58 -13.17 -1.29 17.21
N ARG A 59 -12.71 -0.96 15.99
CA ARG A 59 -11.93 -1.87 15.14
C ARG A 59 -10.75 -1.15 14.52
N ASN A 60 -9.66 -1.90 14.29
CA ASN A 60 -8.54 -1.41 13.52
C ASN A 60 -8.90 -1.46 12.02
N PHE A 61 -8.72 -0.35 11.31
CA PHE A 61 -8.93 -0.25 9.86
C PHE A 61 -7.64 -0.48 9.06
N THR A 62 -6.50 -0.76 9.72
CA THR A 62 -5.28 -1.21 9.05
C THR A 62 -5.58 -2.49 8.28
N LEU A 63 -5.38 -2.45 6.95
CA LEU A 63 -5.50 -3.63 6.11
C LEU A 63 -4.49 -4.67 6.55
N THR A 64 -4.95 -5.91 6.77
CA THR A 64 -4.03 -7.01 7.05
C THR A 64 -3.29 -7.41 5.76
N PRO A 65 -2.07 -7.97 5.82
CA PRO A 65 -1.35 -8.45 4.65
C PRO A 65 -2.19 -9.41 3.77
N LYS A 66 -3.05 -10.21 4.42
CA LYS A 66 -3.99 -11.12 3.74
C LYS A 66 -5.03 -10.38 2.88
N MET A 67 -5.46 -9.19 3.29
CA MET A 67 -6.45 -8.38 2.56
C MET A 67 -5.88 -7.73 1.30
N VAL A 68 -4.56 -7.47 1.26
CA VAL A 68 -3.88 -6.83 0.12
C VAL A 68 -3.18 -7.85 -0.79
N GLY A 69 -3.46 -9.15 -0.62
CA GLY A 69 -2.86 -10.20 -1.43
C GLY A 69 -1.34 -10.37 -1.24
N LEU A 70 -0.78 -9.82 -0.17
CA LEU A 70 0.63 -10.04 0.17
C LEU A 70 0.78 -11.50 0.59
N LYS A 71 1.53 -12.26 -0.22
CA LYS A 71 1.85 -13.65 0.10
C LYS A 71 2.74 -13.69 1.35
N PRO A 72 2.46 -14.57 2.32
CA PRO A 72 3.32 -14.72 3.48
C PRO A 72 4.74 -15.10 3.04
N PRO A 73 5.79 -14.67 3.77
CA PRO A 73 7.16 -15.04 3.46
C PRO A 73 7.30 -16.57 3.53
N LEU A 74 7.88 -17.16 2.49
CA LEU A 74 8.19 -18.59 2.46
C LEU A 74 9.30 -18.89 3.48
N PRO A 75 9.32 -20.10 4.08
CA PRO A 75 10.39 -20.49 4.98
C PRO A 75 11.75 -20.49 4.27
N ARG A 76 12.82 -20.12 4.99
CA ARG A 76 14.18 -19.97 4.45
C ARG A 76 14.75 -21.24 3.79
N ALA A 77 14.22 -22.41 4.15
CA ALA A 77 14.61 -23.71 3.58
C ALA A 77 13.95 -24.02 2.22
N TYR A 78 12.90 -23.30 1.81
CA TYR A 78 12.17 -23.56 0.57
C TYR A 78 13.04 -23.58 -0.69
N PRO A 79 14.03 -22.67 -0.88
CA PRO A 79 14.90 -22.71 -2.05
C PRO A 79 15.74 -23.98 -2.15
N ILE A 80 16.19 -24.54 -1.02
CA ILE A 80 17.00 -25.77 -0.97
C ILE A 80 16.13 -26.98 -1.34
N LEU A 81 14.92 -27.04 -0.81
CA LEU A 81 13.98 -28.13 -1.10
C LEU A 81 13.57 -28.20 -2.58
N ARG A 82 13.63 -27.08 -3.32
CA ARG A 82 13.36 -27.08 -4.77
C ARG A 82 14.36 -27.93 -5.58
N PHE A 83 15.56 -28.16 -5.07
CA PHE A 83 16.56 -29.02 -5.72
C PHE A 83 16.38 -30.51 -5.41
N ALA A 84 15.49 -30.88 -4.48
CA ALA A 84 15.26 -32.28 -4.12
C ALA A 84 14.82 -33.11 -5.33
N THR A 85 13.97 -32.56 -6.21
CA THR A 85 13.52 -33.25 -7.43
C THR A 85 14.68 -33.51 -8.40
N VAL A 86 15.57 -32.54 -8.59
CA VAL A 86 16.75 -32.68 -9.45
C VAL A 86 17.73 -33.70 -8.87
N ALA A 87 17.97 -33.64 -7.57
CA ALA A 87 18.81 -34.61 -6.86
C ALA A 87 18.23 -36.04 -6.96
N ALA A 88 16.92 -36.20 -6.77
CA ALA A 88 16.24 -37.49 -6.91
C ALA A 88 16.35 -38.05 -8.34
N ALA A 89 16.12 -37.22 -9.36
CA ALA A 89 16.28 -37.64 -10.76
C ALA A 89 17.73 -38.04 -11.09
N PHE A 90 18.71 -37.29 -10.58
CA PHE A 90 20.13 -37.60 -10.76
C PHE A 90 20.52 -38.93 -10.09
N LEU A 91 20.15 -39.13 -8.82
CA LEU A 91 20.39 -40.38 -8.11
C LEU A 91 19.70 -41.56 -8.79
N PHE A 92 18.48 -41.37 -9.31
CA PHE A 92 17.77 -42.37 -10.08
C PHE A 92 18.53 -42.76 -11.35
N ALA A 93 19.00 -41.78 -12.13
CA ALA A 93 19.78 -42.03 -13.34
C ALA A 93 21.10 -42.78 -13.03
N VAL A 94 21.83 -42.35 -11.99
CA VAL A 94 23.07 -43.01 -11.54
C VAL A 94 22.80 -44.45 -11.10
N SER A 95 21.71 -44.70 -10.36
CA SER A 95 21.31 -46.04 -9.96
C SER A 95 21.01 -46.92 -11.18
N PHE A 96 20.30 -46.39 -12.17
CA PHE A 96 19.96 -47.12 -13.40
C PHE A 96 21.19 -47.48 -14.23
N ILE A 97 22.16 -46.56 -14.33
CA ILE A 97 23.44 -46.81 -15.02
C ILE A 97 24.24 -47.89 -14.29
N ARG A 98 24.30 -47.85 -12.95
CA ARG A 98 25.01 -48.86 -12.16
C ARG A 98 24.38 -50.25 -12.27
N ILE A 99 23.05 -50.32 -12.35
CA ILE A 99 22.31 -51.58 -12.52
C ILE A 99 22.43 -52.12 -13.95
N GLY A 100 22.38 -51.27 -14.97
CA GLY A 100 22.56 -51.65 -16.37
C GLY A 100 23.96 -52.19 -16.68
N SER A 101 25.01 -51.60 -16.09
CA SER A 101 26.40 -52.06 -16.26
C SER A 101 26.74 -53.36 -15.51
N GLY A 102 25.92 -53.79 -14.55
CA GLY A 102 26.09 -55.05 -13.81
C GLY A 102 25.40 -56.25 -14.45
N ALA A 103 24.55 -56.05 -15.47
CA ALA A 103 23.81 -57.12 -16.14
C ALA A 103 24.48 -57.65 -17.42
N LEU A 104 25.66 -57.12 -17.79
CA LEU A 104 26.41 -57.47 -19.00
C LEU A 104 27.86 -57.94 -18.71
N GLY A 105 28.11 -58.45 -17.49
CA GLY A 105 29.39 -59.04 -17.07
C GLY A 105 29.23 -60.49 -16.67
#